data_AF-A0A2A4GPP0-F1
#
_entry.id   AF-A0A2A4GPP0-F1
#
_cell.length_a   1.000
_cell.length_b   1.000
_cell.length_c   1.000
_cell.angle_alpha   90.00
_cell.angle_beta   90.00
_cell.angle_gamma   90.00
#
_symmetry.space_group_name_H-M   'P 1'
#
loop_
_entity.id
_entity.type
_entity.pdbx_description
1 polymer ?
#
loop_
_entity_poly.entity_id
_entity_poly.type
_entity_poly.pdbx_seq_one_letter_code
_entity_poly.pdbx_strand_id
1 'polypeptide(L)'
;MEIKDLKINDEVSVVVSSQRLRDTDDEKWVYEPIFETAKVVEVDKDFRFATIIFKDGTFGEINADTEWYPIPSSTKIATHDRPAHYGNSEIDLIDYWCERYSSEELRGAFKSQISKYVDRLGYKDDEIKELNKIIDYATRYKNHLEKVKA
;
A
#
# COMPACT_ATOMS: atom_id res chain seq x y z
N MET A 1 1.02 6.71 -26.40
CA MET A 1 1.28 5.27 -26.65
C MET A 1 0.24 4.73 -27.60
N GLU A 2 0.50 3.60 -28.25
CA GLU A 2 -0.41 3.06 -29.26
C GLU A 2 -1.12 1.80 -28.77
N ILE A 3 -2.42 1.67 -29.09
CA ILE A 3 -3.26 0.53 -28.66
C ILE A 3 -2.69 -0.81 -29.15
N LYS A 4 -1.98 -0.82 -30.28
CA LYS A 4 -1.29 -1.99 -30.82
C LYS A 4 -0.26 -2.62 -29.87
N ASP A 5 0.22 -1.86 -28.90
CA ASP A 5 1.21 -2.32 -27.92
C ASP A 5 0.57 -3.04 -26.73
N LEU A 6 -0.76 -2.95 -26.56
CA LEU A 6 -1.51 -3.62 -25.50
C LEU A 6 -1.69 -5.11 -25.77
N LYS A 7 -1.56 -5.90 -24.71
CA LYS A 7 -1.91 -7.32 -24.70
C LYS A 7 -2.99 -7.60 -23.68
N ILE A 8 -3.77 -8.65 -23.93
CA ILE A 8 -4.74 -9.16 -22.98
C ILE A 8 -4.00 -9.52 -21.68
N ASN A 9 -4.56 -9.08 -20.55
CA ASN A 9 -4.02 -9.13 -19.20
C ASN A 9 -2.96 -8.08 -18.82
N ASP A 10 -2.59 -7.15 -19.69
CA ASP A 10 -1.75 -6.03 -19.29
C ASP A 10 -2.47 -5.14 -18.27
N GLU A 11 -1.72 -4.66 -17.27
CA GLU A 11 -2.19 -3.63 -16.35
C GLU A 11 -1.78 -2.26 -16.89
N VAL A 12 -2.73 -1.32 -16.87
CA VAL A 12 -2.56 0.02 -17.42
C VAL A 12 -3.11 1.06 -16.44
N SER A 13 -2.51 2.25 -16.45
CA SER A 13 -2.99 3.44 -15.75
C SER A 13 -3.68 4.34 -16.75
N VAL A 14 -4.96 4.62 -16.57
CA VAL A 14 -5.81 5.32 -17.56
C VAL A 14 -6.37 6.59 -16.94
N VAL A 15 -6.36 7.70 -17.68
CA VAL A 15 -7.01 8.94 -17.24
C VAL A 15 -8.53 8.75 -17.31
N VAL A 16 -9.19 8.85 -16.16
CA VAL A 16 -10.66 8.69 -16.07
C VAL A 16 -11.39 10.02 -15.91
N SER A 17 -10.72 11.04 -15.37
CA SER A 17 -11.28 12.39 -15.22
C SER A 17 -10.17 13.40 -14.90
N SER A 18 -10.54 14.65 -14.65
CA SER A 18 -9.63 15.68 -14.15
C SER A 18 -10.23 16.35 -12.91
N GLN A 19 -9.44 16.48 -11.85
CA GLN A 19 -9.79 17.28 -10.68
C GLN A 19 -9.29 18.72 -10.83
N ARG A 20 -10.04 19.67 -10.31
CA ARG A 20 -9.67 21.08 -10.32
C ARG A 20 -9.19 21.52 -8.94
N LEU A 21 -7.93 21.90 -8.84
CA LEU A 21 -7.32 22.41 -7.60
C LEU A 21 -7.08 23.90 -7.71
N ARG A 22 -7.23 24.61 -6.60
CA ARG A 22 -6.88 26.04 -6.51
C ARG A 22 -5.47 26.11 -5.95
N ASP A 23 -4.56 26.65 -6.74
CA ASP A 23 -3.19 26.92 -6.28
C ASP A 23 -3.24 27.96 -5.14
N THR A 24 -2.63 27.62 -4.00
CA THR A 24 -2.65 28.45 -2.79
C THR A 24 -1.79 29.71 -2.93
N ASP A 25 -0.81 29.71 -3.84
CA ASP A 25 0.15 30.81 -3.98
C ASP A 25 -0.31 31.84 -5.03
N ASP A 26 -1.04 31.39 -6.06
CA ASP A 26 -1.35 32.19 -7.26
C ASP A 26 -2.85 32.38 -7.54
N GLU A 27 -3.74 31.80 -6.72
CA GLU A 27 -5.21 31.75 -6.87
C GLU A 27 -5.73 31.19 -8.22
N LYS A 28 -4.85 30.66 -9.07
CA LYS A 28 -5.20 30.06 -10.36
C LYS A 28 -5.73 28.64 -10.18
N TRP A 29 -6.65 28.27 -11.06
CA TRP A 29 -7.14 26.89 -11.13
C TRP A 29 -6.18 26.03 -11.94
N VAL A 30 -5.74 24.92 -11.35
CA VAL A 30 -4.95 23.87 -11.99
C VAL A 30 -5.84 22.65 -12.20
N TYR A 31 -5.76 22.03 -13.37
CA TYR A 31 -6.45 20.79 -13.67
C TYR A 31 -5.45 19.65 -13.61
N GLU A 32 -5.69 18.69 -12.71
CA GLU A 32 -4.86 17.50 -12.58
C GLU A 32 -5.65 16.29 -13.08
N PRO A 33 -5.08 15.47 -13.98
CA PRO A 33 -5.71 14.22 -14.39
C PRO A 33 -5.77 13.22 -13.24
N ILE A 34 -6.93 12.59 -13.07
CA ILE A 34 -7.13 11.46 -12.17
C ILE A 34 -6.90 10.18 -12.97
N PHE A 35 -5.97 9.37 -12.49
CA PHE A 35 -5.65 8.09 -13.08
C PHE A 35 -6.23 6.94 -12.25
N GLU A 36 -6.74 5.93 -12.95
CA GLU A 36 -7.12 4.65 -12.34
C GLU A 36 -6.40 3.48 -12.99
N THR A 37 -6.17 2.43 -12.21
CA THR A 37 -5.57 1.19 -12.71
C THR A 37 -6.67 0.29 -13.25
N ALA A 38 -6.47 -0.20 -14.47
CA ALA A 38 -7.35 -1.14 -15.13
C ALA A 38 -6.55 -2.28 -15.77
N LYS A 39 -7.24 -3.39 -16.03
CA LYS A 39 -6.68 -4.56 -16.71
C LYS A 39 -7.31 -4.71 -18.09
N VAL A 40 -6.49 -4.92 -19.12
CA VAL A 40 -6.96 -5.14 -20.49
C VAL A 40 -7.61 -6.52 -20.61
N VAL A 41 -8.86 -6.55 -21.05
CA VAL A 41 -9.63 -7.79 -21.26
C VAL A 41 -9.76 -8.14 -22.73
N GLU A 42 -9.82 -7.15 -23.60
CA GLU A 42 -9.94 -7.33 -25.05
C GLU A 42 -9.23 -6.19 -25.78
N VAL A 43 -8.62 -6.51 -26.92
CA VAL A 43 -8.03 -5.54 -27.84
C VAL A 43 -8.65 -5.80 -29.21
N ASP A 44 -9.26 -4.76 -29.79
CA ASP A 44 -9.87 -4.86 -31.12
C ASP A 44 -8.82 -5.25 -32.17
N LYS A 45 -9.22 -6.06 -33.16
CA LYS A 45 -8.32 -6.55 -34.21
C LYS A 45 -7.78 -5.44 -35.09
N ASP A 46 -8.52 -4.33 -35.21
CA ASP A 46 -8.11 -3.14 -35.94
C ASP A 46 -7.35 -2.14 -35.03
N PHE A 47 -7.10 -2.50 -33.76
CA PHE A 47 -6.43 -1.66 -32.75
C PHE A 47 -7.07 -0.28 -32.56
N ARG A 48 -8.38 -0.16 -32.81
CA ARG A 48 -9.11 1.12 -32.66
C ARG A 48 -9.49 1.41 -31.22
N PHE A 49 -9.80 0.37 -30.46
CA PHE A 49 -10.12 0.45 -29.05
C PHE A 49 -9.67 -0.81 -28.31
N ALA A 50 -9.51 -0.70 -27.00
CA ALA A 50 -9.30 -1.82 -26.09
C ALA A 50 -10.29 -1.72 -24.93
N THR A 51 -10.88 -2.85 -24.57
CA THR A 51 -11.77 -2.94 -23.40
C THR A 51 -10.94 -3.24 -22.16
N ILE A 52 -11.20 -2.48 -21.11
CA ILE A 52 -10.52 -2.57 -19.82
C ILE A 52 -11.53 -2.84 -18.70
N ILE A 53 -11.08 -3.47 -17.63
CA ILE A 53 -11.84 -3.64 -16.39
C ILE A 53 -11.11 -2.98 -15.23
N PHE A 54 -11.79 -2.11 -14.50
CA PHE A 54 -11.27 -1.45 -13.30
C PHE A 54 -11.38 -2.36 -12.07
N LYS A 55 -10.73 -1.98 -10.97
CA LYS A 55 -10.72 -2.77 -9.73
C LYS A 55 -12.11 -2.97 -9.11
N ASP A 56 -13.02 -2.04 -9.32
CA ASP A 56 -14.41 -2.10 -8.84
C ASP A 56 -15.31 -2.99 -9.72
N GLY A 57 -14.76 -3.56 -10.79
CA GLY A 57 -15.47 -4.42 -11.74
C GLY A 57 -16.20 -3.66 -12.86
N THR A 58 -16.08 -2.34 -12.92
CA THR A 58 -16.63 -1.55 -14.02
C THR A 58 -15.80 -1.71 -15.28
N PHE A 59 -16.47 -1.61 -16.44
CA PHE A 59 -15.82 -1.68 -17.74
C PHE A 59 -15.55 -0.28 -18.28
N GLY A 60 -14.39 -0.12 -18.91
CA GLY A 60 -14.00 1.08 -19.64
C GLY A 60 -13.49 0.74 -21.04
N GLU A 61 -13.24 1.79 -21.82
CA GLU A 61 -12.69 1.71 -23.17
C GLU A 61 -11.48 2.65 -23.29
N ILE A 62 -10.39 2.15 -23.86
CA ILE A 62 -9.25 2.95 -24.30
C ILE A 62 -9.36 3.11 -25.81
N ASN A 63 -9.42 4.34 -26.28
CA ASN A 63 -9.40 4.69 -27.71
C ASN A 63 -8.25 5.66 -28.02
N ALA A 64 -8.20 6.19 -29.24
CA ALA A 64 -7.13 7.07 -29.71
C ALA A 64 -6.99 8.38 -28.89
N ASP A 65 -8.07 8.86 -28.27
CA ASP A 65 -8.09 10.09 -27.49
C ASP A 65 -7.85 9.83 -25.98
N THR A 66 -7.78 8.57 -25.58
CA THR A 66 -7.61 8.18 -24.19
C THR A 66 -6.13 8.18 -23.82
N GLU A 67 -5.75 8.97 -22.82
CA GLU A 67 -4.40 8.94 -22.27
C GLU A 67 -4.23 7.77 -21.29
N TRP A 68 -3.20 6.94 -21.53
CA TRP A 68 -2.90 5.78 -20.70
C TRP A 68 -1.39 5.51 -20.66
N TYR A 69 -0.95 4.76 -19.63
CA TYR A 69 0.43 4.36 -19.34
C TYR A 69 0.50 2.87 -19.00
N PRO A 70 1.51 2.11 -19.47
CA PRO A 70 1.59 0.69 -19.15
C PRO A 70 2.16 0.58 -17.74
N ILE A 71 1.64 -0.35 -16.95
CA ILE A 71 2.20 -0.66 -15.64
C ILE A 71 3.05 -1.92 -15.83
N PRO A 72 4.39 -1.82 -15.83
CA PRO A 72 5.24 -2.99 -15.91
C PRO A 72 4.84 -3.98 -14.81
N SER A 73 4.77 -5.28 -15.10
CA SER A 73 4.47 -6.29 -14.08
C SER A 73 5.47 -6.31 -12.91
N SER A 74 6.66 -5.73 -13.10
CA SER A 74 7.68 -5.52 -12.07
C SER A 74 7.46 -4.26 -11.22
N THR A 75 6.59 -3.35 -11.64
CA THR A 75 6.25 -2.14 -10.89
C THR A 75 5.36 -2.56 -9.73
N LYS A 76 5.95 -2.66 -8.54
CA LYS A 76 5.19 -2.74 -7.30
C LYS A 76 4.36 -1.46 -7.19
N ILE A 77 3.09 -1.52 -7.59
CA ILE A 77 2.10 -0.51 -7.22
C ILE A 77 2.22 -0.40 -5.70
N ALA A 78 2.39 0.81 -5.17
CA ALA A 78 2.43 1.05 -3.73
C ALA A 78 1.02 0.87 -3.14
N THR A 79 0.48 -0.34 -3.23
CA THR A 79 -0.64 -0.76 -2.41
C THR A 79 -0.14 -0.82 -0.99
N HIS A 80 -0.76 -0.07 -0.07
CA HIS A 80 -0.59 -0.26 1.37
C HIS A 80 -1.21 -1.59 1.85
N ASP A 81 -1.25 -2.59 0.98
CA ASP A 81 -1.72 -3.93 1.32
C ASP A 81 -0.64 -4.62 2.12
N ARG A 82 -0.96 -4.80 3.40
CA ARG A 82 -0.15 -5.53 4.36
C ARG A 82 0.20 -6.90 3.76
N PRO A 83 1.49 -7.26 3.66
CA PRO A 83 1.88 -8.52 3.05
C PRO A 83 1.19 -9.75 3.68
N ALA A 84 0.79 -10.72 2.87
CA ALA A 84 0.05 -11.92 3.29
C ALA A 84 0.75 -12.77 4.37
N HIS A 85 2.06 -12.61 4.57
CA HIS A 85 2.81 -13.27 5.65
C HIS A 85 2.56 -12.67 7.05
N TYR A 86 1.66 -11.68 7.17
CA TYR A 86 1.17 -11.17 8.45
C TYR A 86 -0.14 -11.83 8.93
N GLY A 87 -0.65 -12.87 8.26
CA GLY A 87 -1.75 -13.71 8.72
C GLY A 87 -3.13 -13.04 8.76
N ASN A 88 -4.19 -13.86 8.83
CA ASN A 88 -5.56 -13.38 9.06
C ASN A 88 -5.62 -12.71 10.45
N SER A 89 -5.72 -11.38 10.45
CA SER A 89 -6.14 -10.36 11.43
C SER A 89 -6.37 -10.64 12.93
N GLU A 90 -6.22 -11.83 13.51
CA GLU A 90 -6.50 -12.10 14.93
C GLU A 90 -5.27 -12.35 15.80
N ILE A 91 -4.14 -12.77 15.23
CA ILE A 91 -2.92 -13.09 16.00
C ILE A 91 -1.74 -12.39 15.32
N ASP A 92 -1.11 -11.45 16.02
CA ASP A 92 0.05 -10.73 15.48
C ASP A 92 1.38 -11.33 15.93
N LEU A 93 2.48 -10.74 15.46
CA LEU A 93 3.83 -11.23 15.74
C LEU A 93 4.17 -11.24 17.24
N ILE A 94 3.58 -10.34 18.02
CA ILE A 94 3.79 -10.26 19.46
C ILE A 94 3.06 -11.40 20.16
N ASP A 95 1.84 -11.71 19.72
CA ASP A 95 1.08 -12.86 20.22
C ASP A 95 1.84 -14.16 19.94
N TYR A 96 2.38 -14.32 18.73
CA TYR A 96 3.24 -15.44 18.36
C TYR A 96 4.45 -15.60 19.30
N TRP A 97 5.13 -14.50 19.66
CA TRP A 97 6.24 -14.56 20.62
C TRP A 97 5.77 -14.95 22.01
N CYS A 98 4.67 -14.36 22.48
CA CYS A 98 4.12 -14.64 23.81
C CYS A 98 3.71 -16.11 24.00
N GLU A 99 3.29 -16.79 22.93
CA GLU A 99 2.89 -18.20 22.97
C GLU A 99 4.07 -19.18 22.93
N ARG A 100 5.16 -18.82 22.25
CA ARG A 100 6.22 -19.79 21.89
C ARG A 100 7.57 -19.54 22.54
N TYR A 101 7.88 -18.29 22.89
CA TYR A 101 9.22 -17.95 23.37
C TYR A 101 9.32 -18.23 24.86
N SER A 102 10.50 -18.68 25.29
CA SER A 102 10.83 -18.66 26.71
C SER A 102 10.82 -17.23 27.25
N SER A 103 10.69 -17.06 28.57
CA SER A 103 10.70 -15.74 29.21
C SER A 103 11.95 -14.91 28.90
N GLU A 104 13.08 -15.56 28.63
CA GLU A 104 14.35 -14.91 28.27
C GLU A 104 14.34 -14.45 26.81
N GLU A 105 13.95 -15.31 25.88
CA GLU A 105 13.81 -14.97 24.46
C GLU A 105 12.77 -13.86 24.25
N LEU A 106 11.65 -13.93 24.96
CA LEU A 106 10.59 -12.92 24.92
C LEU A 106 11.12 -11.57 25.40
N ARG A 107 11.86 -11.55 26.52
CA ARG A 107 12.52 -10.33 27.03
C ARG A 107 13.48 -9.76 25.99
N GLY A 108 14.26 -10.61 25.33
CA GLY A 108 15.17 -10.21 24.24
C GLY A 108 14.42 -9.59 23.05
N ALA A 109 13.35 -10.24 22.60
CA ALA A 109 12.54 -9.79 21.47
C ALA A 109 11.93 -8.41 21.71
N PHE A 110 11.30 -8.17 22.86
CA PHE A 110 10.74 -6.88 23.21
C PHE A 110 11.81 -5.79 23.35
N LYS A 111 12.93 -6.08 24.02
CA LYS A 111 14.06 -5.13 24.09
C LYS A 111 14.55 -4.72 22.71
N SER A 112 14.74 -5.69 21.81
CA SER A 112 15.20 -5.44 20.45
C SER A 112 14.25 -4.55 19.65
N GLN A 113 12.93 -4.81 19.71
CA GLN A 113 11.96 -3.95 18.99
C GLN A 113 11.93 -2.53 19.57
N ILE A 114 11.91 -2.39 20.90
CA ILE A 114 11.90 -1.07 21.54
C ILE A 114 13.17 -0.29 21.15
N SER A 115 14.37 -0.88 21.28
CA SER A 115 15.63 -0.24 20.90
C SER A 115 15.63 0.17 19.43
N LYS A 116 15.18 -0.70 18.53
CA LYS A 116 15.07 -0.38 17.09
C LYS A 116 14.22 0.87 16.82
N TYR A 117 13.12 1.07 17.54
CA TYR A 117 12.27 2.24 17.35
C TYR A 117 12.82 3.49 18.05
N VAL A 118 13.54 3.33 19.15
CA VAL A 118 14.32 4.41 19.76
C VAL A 118 15.41 4.91 18.81
N ASP A 119 16.18 4.00 18.20
CA ASP A 119 17.26 4.35 17.27
C ASP A 119 16.77 5.05 15.99
N ARG A 120 15.49 4.86 15.63
CA ARG A 120 14.85 5.49 14.46
C ARG A 120 14.25 6.85 14.75
N LEU A 121 14.06 7.20 16.02
CA LEU A 121 13.40 8.41 16.44
C LEU A 121 14.17 9.64 15.94
N GLY A 122 13.52 10.48 15.13
CA GLY A 122 14.12 11.67 14.51
C GLY A 122 14.97 11.40 13.26
N TYR A 123 15.05 10.14 12.79
CA TYR A 123 15.92 9.78 11.66
C TYR A 123 15.20 9.10 10.48
N LYS A 124 14.09 8.40 10.70
CA LYS A 124 13.46 7.57 9.65
C LYS A 124 12.03 7.95 9.33
N ASP A 125 11.11 7.67 10.24
CA ASP A 125 9.68 7.93 10.07
C ASP A 125 9.28 9.13 10.96
N ASP A 126 8.01 9.56 10.84
CA ASP A 126 7.43 10.57 11.73
C ASP A 126 7.65 10.20 13.21
N GLU A 127 8.14 11.14 14.00
CA GLU A 127 8.56 10.89 15.39
C GLU A 127 7.41 10.39 16.26
N ILE A 128 6.19 10.89 16.03
CA ILE A 128 5.00 10.46 16.76
C ILE A 128 4.65 9.01 16.42
N LYS A 129 4.78 8.59 15.15
CA LYS A 129 4.59 7.18 14.76
C LYS A 129 5.59 6.24 15.44
N GLU A 130 6.86 6.64 15.53
CA GLU A 130 7.88 5.80 16.19
C GLU A 130 7.67 5.76 17.71
N LEU A 131 7.32 6.88 18.34
CA LEU A 131 6.92 6.92 19.75
C LEU A 131 5.71 6.02 20.04
N ASN A 132 4.70 6.04 19.18
CA ASN A 132 3.53 5.16 19.31
C ASN A 132 3.91 3.68 19.24
N LYS A 133 4.89 3.31 18.40
CA LYS A 133 5.40 1.93 18.36
C LYS A 133 6.13 1.56 19.65
N ILE A 134 6.96 2.43 20.19
CA ILE A 134 7.63 2.20 21.49
C ILE A 134 6.59 1.95 22.58
N ILE A 135 5.55 2.79 22.65
CA ILE A 135 4.46 2.67 23.62
C ILE A 135 3.72 1.34 23.47
N ASP A 136 3.37 0.92 22.24
CA ASP A 136 2.68 -0.33 21.96
C ASP A 136 3.48 -1.56 22.47
N TYR A 137 4.76 -1.67 22.09
CA TYR A 137 5.61 -2.78 22.55
C TYR A 137 5.80 -2.79 24.07
N ALA A 138 6.04 -1.62 24.69
CA ALA A 138 6.20 -1.51 26.13
C ALA A 138 4.91 -1.91 26.89
N THR A 139 3.75 -1.47 26.40
CA THR A 139 2.45 -1.74 27.01
C THR A 139 2.11 -3.22 26.92
N ARG A 140 2.29 -3.84 25.75
CA ARG A 140 2.03 -5.28 25.57
C ARG A 140 2.96 -6.15 26.41
N TYR A 141 4.23 -5.80 26.51
CA TYR A 141 5.16 -6.54 27.36
C TYR A 141 4.78 -6.46 28.84
N LYS A 142 4.44 -5.26 29.33
CA LYS A 142 3.92 -5.07 30.69
C LYS A 142 2.69 -5.94 30.93
N ASN A 143 1.70 -5.89 30.03
CA ASN A 143 0.47 -6.66 30.16
C ASN A 143 0.73 -8.18 30.19
N HIS A 144 1.67 -8.67 29.37
CA HIS A 144 2.07 -10.08 29.41
C HIS A 144 2.69 -10.45 30.76
N LEU A 145 3.61 -9.63 31.28
CA LEU A 145 4.22 -9.86 32.59
C LEU A 145 3.21 -9.83 33.74
N GLU A 146 2.19 -8.99 33.67
CA GLU A 146 1.10 -8.95 34.64
C GLU A 146 0.24 -10.22 34.57
N LYS A 147 -0.08 -10.71 33.37
CA LYS A 147 -0.82 -11.97 33.17
C LYS A 147 -0.07 -13.19 33.69
N VAL A 148 1.25 -13.27 33.48
CA VAL A 148 2.06 -14.42 33.92
C VAL A 148 2.29 -14.41 35.44
N LYS A 149 2.19 -13.25 36.09
CA LYS A 149 2.33 -13.10 37.56
C LYS A 149 1.04 -13.33 38.34
N ALA A 150 -0.12 -13.25 37.68
CA ALA A 150 -1.45 -13.48 38.26
C ALA A 150 -1.77 -14.97 38.34
#